data_AF-A0A6J4VL47-F1
#
_entry.id   AF-A0A6J4VL47-F1
#
_cell.length_a   1.000
_cell.length_b   1.000
_cell.length_c   1.000
_cell.angle_alpha   90.00
_cell.angle_beta   90.00
_cell.angle_gamma   90.00
#
_symmetry.space_group_name_H-M   'P 1'
#
loop_
_entity.id
_entity.type
_entity.pdbx_description
1 polymer ?
#
loop_
_entity_poly.entity_id
_entity_poly.type
_entity_poly.pdbx_seq_one_letter_code
_entity_poly.pdbx_strand_id
1 'polypeptide(L)'
;MTRRRIALGLLGLGLATWGGLRARLTFGLLPERLTLIFDGSCDFCTRAVRLVRAIDRQGRITIAPFQKPSFPESHGLTTAQGEQSIWAITPDGFTYPAAAAANLTAATALGTALPLWLYAIPGVTATQEAAYHFIASIRSRIPGDTPYCEQYPEECGKASNTAANTTQIEAVGG
;
A
#
# COMPACT_ATOMS: atom_id res chain seq x y z
N MET A 1 -19.11 39.71 11.95
CA MET A 1 -18.66 39.54 10.55
C MET A 1 -17.50 38.55 10.51
N THR A 2 -17.78 37.37 9.99
CA THR A 2 -17.00 36.14 10.05
C THR A 2 -15.79 36.19 9.11
N ARG A 3 -14.57 36.27 9.65
CA ARG A 3 -13.35 36.03 8.84
C ARG A 3 -13.06 34.53 8.78
N ARG A 4 -13.33 33.95 7.62
CA ARG A 4 -12.90 32.59 7.24
C ARG A 4 -11.39 32.48 7.41
N ARG A 5 -10.93 31.65 8.35
CA ARG A 5 -9.53 31.23 8.43
C ARG A 5 -9.36 30.05 7.48
N ILE A 6 -8.67 30.29 6.38
CA ILE A 6 -8.11 29.26 5.50
C ILE A 6 -7.06 28.52 6.34
N ALA A 7 -7.31 27.25 6.65
CA ALA A 7 -6.33 26.39 7.31
C ALA A 7 -5.24 26.04 6.30
N LEU A 8 -4.17 26.85 6.29
CA LEU A 8 -2.86 26.43 5.82
C LEU A 8 -2.33 25.37 6.81
N GLY A 9 -2.40 24.11 6.42
CA GLY A 9 -1.88 23.00 7.23
C GLY A 9 -1.24 21.93 6.36
N LEU A 10 -0.09 22.22 5.74
CA LEU A 10 0.66 21.25 4.92
C LEU A 10 2.20 21.34 5.02
N LEU A 11 2.78 21.88 6.11
CA LEU A 11 4.24 22.03 6.20
C LEU A 11 4.91 21.49 7.48
N GLY A 12 4.23 20.64 8.26
CA GLY A 12 4.77 20.20 9.57
C GLY A 12 5.38 18.80 9.66
N LEU A 13 5.08 17.86 8.75
CA LEU A 13 5.38 16.42 8.97
C LEU A 13 6.39 15.79 7.96
N GLY A 14 6.94 16.57 7.04
CA GLY A 14 7.68 16.03 5.88
C GLY A 14 9.18 15.76 6.05
N LEU A 15 9.86 16.36 7.04
CA LEU A 15 11.33 16.31 7.11
C LEU A 15 11.89 15.16 7.97
N ALA A 16 11.20 14.79 9.05
CA ALA A 16 11.68 13.73 9.95
C ALA A 16 11.57 12.33 9.33
N THR A 17 10.60 12.12 8.44
CA THR A 17 10.38 10.85 7.74
C THR A 17 11.32 10.65 6.55
N TRP A 18 11.68 11.72 5.83
CA TRP A 18 12.62 11.68 4.71
C TRP A 18 14.09 11.50 5.13
N GLY A 19 14.52 12.08 6.25
CA GLY A 19 15.88 11.87 6.78
C GLY A 19 16.13 10.44 7.24
N GLY A 20 15.16 9.85 7.96
CA GLY A 20 15.20 8.45 8.39
C GLY A 20 15.07 7.45 7.23
N LEU A 21 14.22 7.76 6.24
CA LEU A 21 14.13 7.00 4.99
C LEU A 21 15.47 7.04 4.25
N ARG A 22 16.05 8.23 4.00
CA ARG A 22 17.36 8.32 3.34
C ARG A 22 18.43 7.56 4.09
N ALA A 23 18.56 7.69 5.41
CA ALA A 23 19.56 6.92 6.16
C ALA A 23 19.36 5.41 5.99
N ARG A 24 18.14 4.89 6.15
CA ARG A 24 17.86 3.45 5.99
C ARG A 24 18.03 2.95 4.55
N LEU A 25 17.60 3.73 3.56
CA LEU A 25 17.80 3.47 2.13
C LEU A 25 19.28 3.50 1.75
N THR A 26 20.05 4.42 2.33
CA THR A 26 21.48 4.61 2.02
C THR A 26 22.33 3.52 2.66
N PHE A 27 21.98 3.07 3.87
CA PHE A 27 22.74 2.05 4.59
C PHE A 27 22.27 0.60 4.32
N GLY A 28 21.25 0.40 3.49
CA GLY A 28 20.80 -0.95 3.09
C GLY A 28 20.23 -1.79 4.23
N LEU A 29 19.67 -1.16 5.26
CA LEU A 29 19.03 -1.85 6.38
C LEU A 29 17.66 -2.36 5.94
N LEU A 30 17.63 -3.57 5.40
CA LEU A 30 16.39 -4.25 5.03
C LEU A 30 15.65 -4.72 6.28
N PRO A 31 14.33 -4.49 6.37
CA PRO A 31 13.56 -5.08 7.44
C PRO A 31 13.44 -6.60 7.23
N GLU A 32 13.37 -7.36 8.33
CA GLU A 32 13.18 -8.82 8.27
C GLU A 32 11.80 -9.17 7.69
N ARG A 33 10.79 -8.33 7.96
CA ARG A 33 9.43 -8.43 7.44
C ARG A 33 8.90 -7.05 7.05
N LEU A 34 7.98 -7.00 6.10
CA LEU A 34 7.37 -5.77 5.63
C LEU A 34 5.88 -6.00 5.35
N THR A 35 5.03 -5.08 5.77
CA THR A 35 3.62 -5.08 5.36
C THR A 35 3.46 -4.21 4.13
N LEU A 36 2.87 -4.75 3.07
CA LEU A 36 2.49 -4.03 1.85
C LEU A 36 0.96 -3.89 1.79
N ILE A 37 0.49 -2.65 1.87
CA ILE A 37 -0.91 -2.29 1.64
C ILE A 37 -1.07 -1.81 0.19
N PHE A 38 -2.10 -2.32 -0.50
CA PHE A 38 -2.38 -2.01 -1.90
C PHE A 38 -3.88 -1.89 -2.17
N ASP A 39 -4.23 -1.42 -3.37
CA ASP A 39 -5.62 -1.37 -3.84
C ASP A 39 -6.10 -2.73 -4.36
N GLY A 40 -6.94 -3.39 -3.55
CA GLY A 40 -7.51 -4.70 -3.90
C GLY A 40 -8.62 -4.65 -4.95
N SER A 41 -9.08 -3.46 -5.35
CA SER A 41 -10.05 -3.26 -6.42
C SER A 41 -9.42 -2.93 -7.78
N CYS A 42 -8.08 -2.88 -7.84
CA CYS A 42 -7.30 -2.50 -9.01
C CYS A 42 -6.67 -3.73 -9.69
N ASP A 43 -6.99 -3.95 -10.95
CA ASP A 43 -6.49 -5.07 -11.76
C ASP A 43 -4.96 -5.10 -11.84
N PHE A 44 -4.37 -3.95 -12.22
CA PHE A 44 -2.92 -3.80 -12.37
C PHE A 44 -2.21 -4.06 -11.04
N CYS A 45 -2.76 -3.52 -9.96
CA CYS A 45 -2.24 -3.64 -8.61
C CYS A 45 -2.27 -5.11 -8.17
N THR A 46 -3.35 -5.83 -8.48
CA THR A 46 -3.48 -7.27 -8.22
C THR A 46 -2.42 -8.09 -8.95
N ARG A 47 -2.18 -7.78 -10.23
CA ARG A 47 -1.09 -8.41 -10.99
C ARG A 47 0.29 -8.11 -10.37
N ALA A 48 0.53 -6.87 -9.95
CA ALA A 48 1.80 -6.47 -9.32
C ALA A 48 2.06 -7.19 -8.00
N VAL A 49 1.06 -7.30 -7.10
CA VAL A 49 1.26 -8.01 -5.83
C VAL A 49 1.46 -9.52 -6.01
N ARG A 50 0.90 -10.13 -7.05
CA ARG A 50 1.21 -11.54 -7.37
C ARG A 50 2.65 -11.72 -7.82
N LEU A 51 3.21 -10.77 -8.58
CA LEU A 51 4.65 -10.77 -8.87
C LEU A 51 5.46 -10.65 -7.58
N VAL A 52 5.07 -9.77 -6.66
CA VAL A 52 5.71 -9.66 -5.34
C VAL A 52 5.69 -11.00 -4.60
N ARG A 53 4.54 -11.68 -4.53
CA ARG A 53 4.43 -13.03 -3.93
C ARG A 53 5.35 -14.05 -4.62
N ALA A 54 5.49 -13.98 -5.95
CA ALA A 54 6.32 -14.91 -6.70
C ALA A 54 7.83 -14.70 -6.48
N ILE A 55 8.26 -13.45 -6.25
CA ILE A 55 9.67 -13.14 -5.97
C ILE A 55 10.03 -13.27 -4.47
N ASP A 56 9.06 -13.13 -3.57
CA ASP A 56 9.26 -13.25 -2.12
C ASP A 56 9.36 -14.72 -1.67
N ARG A 57 10.48 -15.36 -1.99
CA ARG A 57 10.73 -16.78 -1.68
C ARG A 57 10.79 -17.09 -0.18
N GLN A 58 10.99 -16.07 0.66
CA GLN A 58 11.18 -16.23 2.10
C GLN A 58 9.93 -15.83 2.92
N GLY A 59 8.86 -15.39 2.26
CA GLY A 59 7.62 -14.99 2.93
C GLY A 59 7.80 -13.78 3.86
N ARG A 60 8.62 -12.81 3.45
CA ARG A 60 8.92 -11.60 4.22
C ARG A 60 7.86 -10.50 4.02
N ILE A 61 7.05 -10.58 2.98
CA ILE A 61 6.05 -9.55 2.65
C ILE A 61 4.65 -10.01 3.08
N THR A 62 4.08 -9.33 4.06
CA THR A 62 2.65 -9.44 4.40
C THR A 62 1.86 -8.53 3.49
N ILE A 63 1.10 -9.08 2.55
CA ILE A 63 0.31 -8.30 1.59
C ILE A 63 -1.14 -8.23 2.07
N ALA A 64 -1.72 -7.03 2.10
CA ALA A 64 -3.12 -6.82 2.46
C ALA A 64 -3.78 -5.72 1.61
N PRO A 65 -5.03 -5.90 1.18
CA PRO A 65 -5.76 -4.84 0.49
C PRO A 65 -6.16 -3.75 1.51
N PHE A 66 -6.20 -2.48 1.10
CA PHE A 66 -6.67 -1.42 1.99
C PHE A 66 -8.17 -1.55 2.32
N GLN A 67 -8.92 -2.31 1.52
CA GLN A 67 -10.32 -2.62 1.77
C GLN A 67 -10.51 -3.59 2.96
N LYS A 68 -9.43 -4.19 3.47
CA LYS A 68 -9.50 -5.08 4.63
C LYS A 68 -9.94 -4.29 5.88
N PRO A 69 -11.06 -4.66 6.53
CA PRO A 69 -11.60 -3.88 7.65
C PRO A 69 -10.58 -3.65 8.76
N SER A 70 -10.47 -2.40 9.20
CA SER A 70 -9.59 -1.96 10.31
C SER A 70 -8.09 -2.17 10.10
N PHE A 71 -7.66 -2.76 8.98
CA PHE A 71 -6.26 -3.10 8.75
C PHE A 71 -5.42 -1.87 8.42
N PRO A 72 -5.78 -0.99 7.45
CA PRO A 72 -5.07 0.26 7.24
C PRO A 72 -5.06 1.16 8.47
N GLU A 73 -6.20 1.26 9.17
CA GLU A 73 -6.35 2.12 10.35
C GLU A 73 -5.46 1.64 11.50
N SER A 74 -5.28 0.32 11.65
CA SER A 74 -4.33 -0.26 12.63
C SER A 74 -2.87 0.13 12.35
N HIS A 75 -2.58 0.57 11.13
CA HIS A 75 -1.28 1.09 10.70
C HIS A 75 -1.27 2.62 10.52
N GLY A 76 -2.28 3.32 11.03
CA GLY A 76 -2.37 4.79 10.97
C GLY A 76 -2.70 5.35 9.58
N LEU A 77 -3.18 4.52 8.66
CA LEU A 77 -3.60 4.94 7.32
C LEU A 77 -5.11 5.15 7.26
N THR A 78 -5.51 6.18 6.52
CA THR A 78 -6.91 6.43 6.15
C THR A 78 -7.25 5.73 4.84
N THR A 79 -8.55 5.50 4.59
CA THR A 79 -9.03 4.96 3.31
C THR A 79 -8.57 5.81 2.12
N ALA A 80 -8.64 7.14 2.23
CA ALA A 80 -8.19 8.04 1.16
C ALA A 80 -6.69 7.91 0.85
N GLN A 81 -5.85 7.62 1.85
CA GLN A 81 -4.43 7.33 1.61
C GLN A 81 -4.23 5.99 0.92
N GLY A 82 -5.02 4.97 1.26
CA GLY A 82 -5.00 3.66 0.59
C GLY A 82 -5.45 3.71 -0.86
N GLU A 83 -6.39 4.59 -1.19
CA GLU A 83 -6.83 4.83 -2.57
C GLU A 83 -5.72 5.48 -3.42
N GLN A 84 -4.94 6.39 -2.83
CA GLN A 84 -3.96 7.19 -3.56
C GLN A 84 -2.66 6.45 -3.89
N SER A 85 -2.25 5.50 -3.04
CA SER A 85 -0.92 4.92 -3.13
C SER A 85 -0.86 3.53 -2.51
N ILE A 86 0.16 2.77 -2.90
CA ILE A 86 0.62 1.63 -2.12
C ILE A 86 1.42 2.12 -0.92
N TRP A 87 1.43 1.33 0.15
CA TRP A 87 2.15 1.65 1.37
C TRP A 87 2.97 0.46 1.85
N ALA A 88 4.25 0.68 2.09
CA ALA A 88 5.12 -0.25 2.77
C ALA A 88 5.27 0.17 4.23
N ILE A 89 5.09 -0.76 5.15
CA ILE A 89 5.12 -0.51 6.59
C ILE A 89 6.14 -1.46 7.21
N THR A 90 7.12 -0.89 7.89
CA THR A 90 8.15 -1.65 8.59
C THR A 90 7.67 -2.12 9.97
N PRO A 91 8.33 -3.11 10.60
CA PRO A 91 7.90 -3.65 11.90
C PRO A 91 7.89 -2.62 13.03
N ASP A 92 8.70 -1.57 12.91
CA ASP A 92 8.78 -0.43 13.82
C ASP A 92 7.81 0.71 13.46
N GLY A 93 6.89 0.48 12.51
CA GLY A 93 5.77 1.38 12.21
C GLY A 93 6.08 2.52 11.25
N PHE A 94 7.27 2.57 10.63
CA PHE A 94 7.51 3.57 9.58
C PHE A 94 6.74 3.21 8.32
N THR A 95 6.05 4.22 7.78
CA THR A 95 5.24 4.08 6.58
C THR A 95 5.90 4.78 5.40
N TYR A 96 6.00 4.10 4.28
CA TYR A 96 6.56 4.62 3.04
C TYR A 96 5.54 4.47 1.92
N PRO A 97 5.18 5.53 1.19
CA PRO A 97 4.25 5.44 0.07
C PRO A 97 4.98 5.19 -1.26
N ALA A 98 4.19 4.97 -2.32
CA ALA A 98 4.57 5.21 -3.71
C ALA A 98 5.84 4.47 -4.18
N ALA A 99 6.77 5.14 -4.87
CA ALA A 99 7.95 4.47 -5.39
C ALA A 99 8.86 3.98 -4.27
N ALA A 100 8.96 4.71 -3.16
CA ALA A 100 9.67 4.25 -1.97
C ALA A 100 9.12 2.91 -1.45
N ALA A 101 7.79 2.76 -1.40
CA ALA A 101 7.14 1.50 -1.00
C ALA A 101 7.47 0.35 -1.96
N ALA A 102 7.42 0.59 -3.27
CA ALA A 102 7.72 -0.41 -4.29
C ALA A 102 9.17 -0.90 -4.18
N ASN A 103 10.12 0.02 -4.02
CA ASN A 103 11.54 -0.33 -3.87
C ASN A 103 11.81 -1.07 -2.57
N LEU A 104 11.25 -0.61 -1.44
CA LEU A 104 11.43 -1.29 -0.16
C LEU A 104 10.83 -2.70 -0.18
N THR A 105 9.68 -2.87 -0.83
CA THR A 105 9.04 -4.17 -1.04
C THR A 105 9.92 -5.07 -1.90
N ALA A 106 10.40 -4.60 -3.04
CA ALA A 106 11.27 -5.38 -3.92
C ALA A 106 12.57 -5.78 -3.23
N ALA A 107 13.19 -4.84 -2.52
CA ALA A 107 14.43 -5.07 -1.80
C ALA A 107 14.25 -6.10 -0.67
N THR A 108 13.16 -5.98 0.09
CA THR A 108 12.82 -6.93 1.16
C THR A 108 12.48 -8.30 0.60
N ALA A 109 11.66 -8.39 -0.45
CA ALA A 109 11.29 -9.66 -1.08
C ALA A 109 12.51 -10.41 -1.63
N LEU A 110 13.40 -9.69 -2.34
CA LEU A 110 14.62 -10.26 -2.93
C LEU A 110 15.73 -10.48 -1.90
N GLY A 111 15.70 -9.81 -0.75
CA GLY A 111 16.74 -9.89 0.28
C GLY A 111 18.04 -9.18 -0.12
N THR A 112 17.93 -8.18 -0.99
CA THR A 112 19.07 -7.36 -1.45
C THR A 112 18.71 -5.89 -1.37
N ALA A 113 19.67 -5.07 -0.93
CA ALA A 113 19.47 -3.63 -0.85
C ALA A 113 19.51 -2.96 -2.24
N LEU A 114 19.83 -3.69 -3.32
CA LEU A 114 20.03 -3.14 -4.65
C LEU A 114 18.91 -2.19 -5.14
N PRO A 115 17.60 -2.50 -5.00
CA PRO A 115 16.55 -1.57 -5.40
C PRO A 115 16.59 -0.25 -4.61
N LEU A 116 16.91 -0.30 -3.31
CA LEU A 116 17.03 0.90 -2.47
C LEU A 116 18.26 1.73 -2.85
N TRP A 117 19.39 1.08 -3.14
CA TRP A 117 20.60 1.75 -3.61
C TRP A 117 20.35 2.50 -4.92
N LEU A 118 19.67 1.88 -5.88
CA LEU A 118 19.28 2.53 -7.14
C LEU A 118 18.30 3.68 -6.90
N TYR A 119 17.32 3.48 -6.02
CA TYR A 119 16.34 4.50 -5.65
C TYR A 119 17.00 5.72 -4.97
N ALA A 120 18.10 5.54 -4.24
CA ALA A 120 18.81 6.60 -3.53
C ALA A 120 19.72 7.47 -4.44
N ILE A 121 19.93 7.09 -5.71
CA ILE A 121 20.74 7.86 -6.65
C ILE A 121 20.07 9.24 -6.88
N PRO A 122 20.82 10.37 -6.76
CA PRO A 122 20.29 11.69 -7.05
C PRO A 122 19.62 11.75 -8.43
N GLY A 123 18.40 12.30 -8.49
CA GLY A 123 17.59 12.37 -9.71
C GLY A 123 16.75 11.11 -9.99
N VAL A 124 17.23 9.91 -9.62
CA VAL A 124 16.46 8.66 -9.81
C VAL A 124 15.26 8.63 -8.88
N THR A 125 15.40 9.03 -7.61
CA THR A 125 14.30 9.12 -6.65
C THR A 125 13.10 9.89 -7.23
N ALA A 126 13.35 11.14 -7.68
CA ALA A 126 12.31 12.02 -8.22
C ALA A 126 11.70 11.46 -9.50
N THR A 127 12.51 10.86 -10.36
CA THR A 127 12.05 10.22 -11.60
C THR A 127 11.12 9.04 -11.30
N GLN A 128 11.49 8.18 -10.35
CA GLN A 128 10.67 7.04 -9.98
C GLN A 128 9.37 7.45 -9.30
N GLU A 129 9.39 8.46 -8.42
CA GLU A 129 8.17 8.99 -7.80
C GLU A 129 7.23 9.62 -8.86
N ALA A 130 7.77 10.38 -9.81
CA ALA A 130 6.98 10.93 -10.91
C ALA A 130 6.38 9.82 -11.80
N ALA A 131 7.18 8.81 -12.13
CA ALA A 131 6.72 7.65 -12.89
C ALA A 131 5.64 6.86 -12.14
N TYR A 132 5.81 6.68 -10.83
CA TYR A 132 4.82 6.03 -9.98
C TYR A 132 3.49 6.78 -10.02
N HIS A 133 3.48 8.09 -9.80
CA HIS A 133 2.26 8.88 -9.81
C HIS A 133 1.58 8.90 -11.19
N PHE A 134 2.36 8.93 -12.26
CA PHE A 134 1.82 8.77 -13.61
C PHE A 134 1.12 7.43 -13.78
N ILE A 135 1.79 6.30 -13.46
CA ILE A 135 1.21 4.96 -13.55
C ILE A 135 -0.04 4.84 -12.66
N ALA A 136 0.02 5.34 -11.42
CA ALA A 136 -1.11 5.35 -10.51
C ALA A 136 -2.32 6.11 -11.10
N SER A 137 -2.10 7.21 -11.83
CA SER A 137 -3.18 7.97 -12.47
C SER A 137 -3.83 7.26 -13.66
N ILE A 138 -3.10 6.38 -14.34
CA ILE A 138 -3.60 5.60 -15.49
C ILE A 138 -3.93 4.15 -15.12
N ARG A 139 -3.83 3.76 -13.84
CA ARG A 139 -3.88 2.35 -13.41
C ARG A 139 -5.17 1.63 -13.80
N SER A 140 -6.30 2.34 -13.87
CA SER A 140 -7.58 1.81 -14.31
C SER A 140 -7.64 1.46 -15.81
N ARG A 141 -6.65 1.94 -16.60
CA ARG A 141 -6.52 1.66 -18.03
C ARG A 141 -5.44 0.62 -18.33
N ILE A 142 -4.62 0.25 -17.34
CA ILE A 142 -3.56 -0.74 -17.53
C ILE A 142 -4.17 -2.13 -17.33
N PRO A 143 -4.08 -3.04 -18.31
CA PRO A 143 -4.58 -4.40 -18.14
C PRO A 143 -3.83 -5.08 -16.98
N GLY A 144 -4.60 -5.72 -16.12
CA GLY A 144 -4.11 -6.43 -14.96
C GLY A 144 -4.71 -7.81 -14.84
N ASP A 145 -4.97 -8.22 -13.62
CA ASP A 145 -5.71 -9.45 -13.33
C ASP A 145 -7.09 -9.14 -12.76
N THR A 146 -7.92 -10.16 -12.52
CA THR A 146 -9.15 -9.99 -11.74
C THR A 146 -8.82 -9.27 -10.42
N PRO A 147 -9.57 -8.26 -9.97
CA PRO A 147 -9.32 -7.59 -8.70
C PRO A 147 -9.19 -8.54 -7.51
N TYR A 148 -8.22 -8.30 -6.62
CA TYR A 148 -8.00 -9.12 -5.42
C TYR A 148 -9.27 -9.29 -4.58
N CYS A 149 -10.03 -8.21 -4.37
CA CYS A 149 -11.26 -8.25 -3.57
C CYS A 149 -12.43 -8.94 -4.26
N GLU A 150 -12.33 -9.23 -5.56
CA GLU A 150 -13.26 -10.13 -6.26
C GLU A 150 -12.85 -11.59 -6.09
N GLN A 151 -11.54 -11.86 -6.05
CA GLN A 151 -11.00 -13.20 -5.80
C GLN A 151 -11.16 -13.64 -4.33
N TYR A 152 -11.01 -12.70 -3.39
CA TYR A 152 -11.01 -12.91 -1.93
C TYR A 152 -11.99 -11.94 -1.24
N PRO A 153 -13.31 -12.03 -1.53
CA PRO A 153 -14.31 -11.09 -1.01
C PRO A 153 -14.42 -11.07 0.53
N GLU A 154 -14.06 -12.17 1.18
CA GLU A 154 -14.01 -12.32 2.64
C GLU A 154 -12.91 -11.50 3.30
N GLU A 155 -11.80 -11.26 2.61
CA GLU A 155 -10.71 -10.45 3.14
C GLU A 155 -10.97 -8.95 3.01
N CYS A 156 -11.87 -8.53 2.12
CA CYS A 156 -12.16 -7.13 1.81
C CYS A 156 -13.47 -6.61 2.41
N GLY A 157 -14.03 -7.33 3.40
CA GLY A 157 -15.24 -6.89 4.11
C GLY A 157 -16.55 -7.01 3.32
N LYS A 158 -16.55 -7.62 2.12
CA LYS A 158 -17.78 -7.84 1.33
C LYS A 158 -18.53 -9.12 1.72
N ALA A 159 -17.88 -10.09 2.35
CA ALA A 159 -18.52 -11.37 2.71
C ALA A 159 -19.46 -11.32 3.93
N SER A 160 -19.37 -10.32 4.81
CA SER A 160 -20.17 -10.32 6.05
C SER A 160 -21.68 -10.09 5.80
N ASN A 161 -22.05 -9.50 4.66
CA ASN A 161 -23.45 -9.19 4.37
C ASN A 161 -24.22 -10.34 3.70
N THR A 162 -23.55 -11.40 3.22
CA THR A 162 -24.25 -12.55 2.62
C THR A 162 -24.61 -13.59 3.69
N ALA A 163 -23.75 -13.80 4.69
CA ALA A 163 -24.04 -14.69 5.81
C ALA A 163 -25.10 -14.13 6.77
N ALA A 164 -25.12 -12.81 7.01
CA ALA A 164 -26.13 -12.17 7.86
C ALA A 164 -27.53 -12.11 7.23
N ASN A 165 -27.62 -12.12 5.89
CA ASN A 165 -28.90 -12.00 5.18
C ASN A 165 -29.58 -13.36 4.92
N THR A 166 -28.84 -14.47 5.05
CA THR A 166 -29.42 -15.83 4.89
C THR A 166 -30.25 -16.23 6.12
N THR A 167 -29.87 -15.79 7.32
CA THR A 167 -30.60 -16.10 8.56
C THR A 167 -31.92 -15.33 8.72
N GLN A 168 -32.16 -14.26 7.95
CA GLN A 168 -33.40 -13.48 8.04
C GLN A 168 -34.53 -13.97 7.12
N ILE A 169 -34.25 -14.84 6.14
CA ILE A 169 -35.28 -15.31 5.19
C ILE A 169 -36.05 -16.52 5.76
N GLU A 170 -35.47 -17.29 6.68
CA GLU A 170 -36.15 -18.44 7.30
C GLU A 170 -37.14 -18.06 8.42
N ALA A 171 -37.20 -16.77 8.83
CA ALA A 171 -38.06 -16.30 9.92
C ALA A 171 -39.41 -15.68 9.46
N VAL A 172 -39.70 -15.63 8.15
CA VAL A 172 -40.92 -14.98 7.59
C VAL A 172 -41.86 -15.97 6.89
N GLY A 173 -41.47 -17.23 6.72
CA GLY A 173 -42.30 -18.28 6.11
C GLY A 173 -43.06 -19.11 7.13
N GLY A 174 -43.98 -18.48 7.86
CA GLY A 174 -45.03 -19.17 8.63
C GLY A 174 -46.31 -19.34 7.82
#